data_AF-A0A7S0FM29-F1
#
_entry.id   AF-A0A7S0FM29-F1
#
_cell.length_a   1.000
_cell.length_b   1.000
_cell.length_c   1.000
_cell.angle_alpha   90.00
_cell.angle_beta   90.00
_cell.angle_gamma   90.00
#
_symmetry.space_group_name_H-M   'P 1'
#
loop_
_entity.id
_entity.type
_entity.pdbx_description
1 polymer ?
#
loop_
_entity_poly.entity_id
_entity_poly.type
_entity_poly.pdbx_seq_one_letter_code
_entity_poly.pdbx_strand_id
1 'polypeptide(L)'
;MMAHPTALDLRNAGIALLAWFALVLPWAFCLRNVEPYMDEVFHIPQTQRYCQGQFAEWDPKITTFPGLYLCSALLAAAARPLLPVSSVCSAAPLRLVNVLFGAGSLLMLQRLLSRRMGSGKAAAQALVLSLYPVHFFFTFLYYTDVGSLFWALLTHHLATPIPGRARPSPRRVAMAAASGLVSIAFRQTNA
;
A
#
# COMPACT_ATOMS: atom_id res chain seq x y z
N MET A 1 3.14 1.14 -34.35
CA MET A 1 3.83 1.18 -33.04
C MET A 1 3.20 2.29 -32.21
N MET A 2 2.37 1.96 -31.21
CA MET A 2 1.86 2.99 -30.30
C MET A 2 3.00 3.38 -29.35
N ALA A 3 3.35 4.66 -29.33
CA ALA A 3 4.23 5.22 -28.31
C ALA A 3 3.55 4.99 -26.95
N HIS A 4 4.01 4.01 -26.18
CA HIS A 4 3.50 3.80 -24.83
C HIS A 4 4.09 4.90 -23.93
N PRO A 5 3.29 5.86 -23.46
CA PRO A 5 3.80 6.93 -22.61
C PRO A 5 4.37 6.30 -21.34
N THR A 6 5.58 6.70 -21.00
CA THR A 6 6.26 6.30 -19.75
C THR A 6 5.65 6.98 -18.54
N ALA A 7 4.95 8.10 -18.77
CA ALA A 7 4.25 8.88 -17.76
C ALA A 7 2.86 8.31 -17.49
N LEU A 8 2.44 8.39 -16.23
CA LEU A 8 1.06 8.12 -15.86
C LEU A 8 0.16 9.19 -16.46
N ASP A 9 -0.86 8.75 -17.20
CA ASP A 9 -1.94 9.62 -17.67
C ASP A 9 -2.78 10.10 -16.47
N LEU A 10 -2.54 11.35 -16.08
CA LEU A 10 -3.14 11.95 -14.90
C LEU A 10 -4.66 12.07 -14.99
N ARG A 11 -5.22 12.24 -16.19
CA ARG A 11 -6.67 12.34 -16.38
C ARG A 11 -7.33 11.00 -16.05
N ASN A 12 -6.86 9.93 -16.68
CA ASN A 12 -7.42 8.60 -16.44
C ASN A 12 -7.12 8.10 -15.02
N ALA A 13 -5.96 8.45 -14.45
CA ALA A 13 -5.64 8.16 -13.05
C ALA A 13 -6.57 8.89 -12.07
N GLY A 14 -6.85 10.18 -12.31
CA GLY A 14 -7.77 10.96 -11.51
C GLY A 14 -9.19 10.38 -11.53
N ILE A 15 -9.69 10.02 -12.70
CA ILE A 15 -11.01 9.38 -12.85
C ILE A 15 -11.05 8.05 -12.07
N ALA A 16 -10.03 7.19 -12.23
CA ALA A 16 -9.97 5.91 -11.53
C ALA A 16 -9.90 6.07 -10.01
N LEU A 17 -9.11 7.01 -9.50
CA LEU A 17 -9.03 7.32 -8.07
C LEU A 17 -10.35 7.84 -7.52
N LEU A 18 -11.01 8.78 -8.22
CA LEU A 18 -12.30 9.31 -7.80
C LEU A 18 -13.35 8.20 -7.71
N ALA A 19 -13.42 7.33 -8.73
CA ALA A 19 -14.32 6.17 -8.73
C ALA A 19 -13.99 5.20 -7.58
N TRP A 20 -12.70 4.93 -7.35
CA TRP A 20 -12.25 4.05 -6.28
C TRP A 20 -12.60 4.61 -4.89
N PHE A 21 -12.31 5.89 -4.63
CA PHE A 21 -12.64 6.54 -3.35
C PHE A 21 -14.15 6.65 -3.14
N ALA A 22 -14.94 6.91 -4.20
CA ALA A 22 -16.40 6.92 -4.09
C ALA A 22 -16.96 5.56 -3.61
N LEU A 23 -16.28 4.45 -3.93
CA LEU A 23 -16.62 3.12 -3.45
C LEU A 23 -16.00 2.80 -2.09
N VAL A 24 -14.78 3.22 -1.80
CA VAL A 24 -14.05 2.83 -0.58
C VAL A 24 -14.43 3.68 0.63
N LEU A 25 -14.60 4.99 0.48
CA LEU A 25 -14.84 5.88 1.62
C LEU A 25 -16.12 5.56 2.41
N PRO A 26 -17.27 5.23 1.79
CA PRO A 26 -18.46 4.84 2.55
C PRO A 26 -18.22 3.60 3.42
N TRP A 27 -17.53 2.59 2.89
CA TRP A 27 -17.19 1.37 3.63
C TRP A 27 -16.19 1.65 4.74
N ALA A 28 -15.12 2.39 4.46
CA ALA A 28 -14.13 2.80 5.47
C ALA A 28 -14.80 3.59 6.62
N PHE A 29 -15.77 4.44 6.30
CA PHE A 29 -16.57 5.15 7.30
C PHE A 29 -17.42 4.19 8.13
N CYS A 30 -18.19 3.29 7.51
CA CYS A 30 -19.02 2.33 8.23
C CYS A 30 -18.20 1.39 9.14
N LEU A 31 -17.00 1.01 8.72
CA LEU A 31 -16.13 0.07 9.44
C LEU A 31 -15.23 0.73 10.49
N ARG A 32 -15.25 2.06 10.62
CA ARG A 32 -14.30 2.80 11.48
C ARG A 32 -14.33 2.39 12.95
N ASN A 33 -15.51 2.00 13.47
CA ASN A 33 -15.72 1.66 14.88
C ASN A 33 -15.97 0.15 15.08
N VAL A 34 -15.76 -0.67 14.05
CA VAL A 34 -15.84 -2.12 14.20
C VAL A 34 -14.65 -2.60 15.01
N GLU A 35 -14.89 -3.47 15.98
CA GLU A 35 -13.85 -4.09 16.80
C GLU A 35 -12.76 -4.74 15.93
N PRO A 36 -11.49 -4.79 16.40
CA PRO A 36 -10.41 -5.44 15.67
C PRO A 36 -10.79 -6.85 15.22
N TYR A 37 -10.69 -7.11 13.92
CA TYR A 37 -11.13 -8.36 13.31
C TYR A 37 -9.93 -9.23 12.92
N MET A 38 -10.04 -10.54 13.16
CA MET A 38 -8.98 -11.52 12.91
C MET A 38 -7.63 -11.09 13.53
N ASP A 39 -6.55 -10.99 12.76
CA ASP A 39 -5.19 -10.69 13.23
C ASP A 39 -5.01 -9.21 13.61
N GLU A 40 -6.00 -8.34 13.37
CA GLU A 40 -5.95 -6.96 13.89
C GLU A 40 -5.84 -6.94 15.42
N VAL A 41 -6.37 -7.96 16.11
CA VAL A 41 -6.24 -8.12 17.58
C VAL A 41 -4.78 -8.24 18.02
N PHE A 42 -3.88 -8.67 17.13
CA PHE A 42 -2.44 -8.72 17.38
C PHE A 42 -1.72 -7.51 16.75
N HIS A 43 -2.05 -7.15 15.50
CA HIS A 43 -1.39 -6.08 14.75
C HIS A 43 -1.58 -4.69 15.37
N ILE A 44 -2.79 -4.37 15.86
CA ILE A 44 -3.08 -3.04 16.41
C ILE A 44 -2.34 -2.82 17.73
N PRO A 45 -2.44 -3.71 18.75
CA PRO A 45 -1.68 -3.54 19.99
C PRO A 45 -0.16 -3.55 19.76
N GLN A 46 0.35 -4.39 18.86
CA GLN A 46 1.78 -4.38 18.50
C GLN A 46 2.23 -3.03 17.94
N THR A 47 1.41 -2.42 17.07
CA THR A 47 1.72 -1.10 16.50
C THR A 47 1.65 0.00 17.53
N GLN A 48 0.70 -0.07 18.46
CA GLN A 48 0.58 0.89 19.55
C GLN A 48 1.82 0.92 20.45
N ARG A 49 2.42 -0.25 20.74
CA ARG A 49 3.72 -0.34 21.44
C ARG A 49 4.83 0.35 20.66
N TYR A 50 4.90 0.13 19.34
CA TYR A 50 5.88 0.79 18.49
C TYR A 50 5.68 2.31 18.45
N CYS A 51 4.43 2.78 18.44
CA CYS A 51 4.13 4.21 18.56
C CYS A 51 4.57 4.82 19.89
N GLN A 52 4.70 4.01 20.94
CA GLN A 52 5.22 4.40 22.26
C GLN A 52 6.75 4.24 22.36
N GLY A 53 7.43 3.83 21.30
CA GLY A 53 8.88 3.60 21.27
C GLY A 53 9.32 2.25 21.83
N GLN A 54 8.40 1.35 22.17
CA GLN A 54 8.70 0.01 22.68
C GLN A 54 8.98 -0.97 21.53
N PHE A 55 10.09 -0.77 20.83
CA PHE A 55 10.44 -1.58 19.65
C PHE A 55 10.93 -3.00 19.96
N ALA A 56 11.37 -3.24 21.20
CA ALA A 56 11.88 -4.54 21.65
C ALA A 56 10.77 -5.51 22.08
N GLU A 57 9.54 -5.04 22.29
CA GLU A 57 8.40 -5.89 22.63
C GLU A 57 7.79 -6.51 21.37
N TRP A 58 7.49 -7.81 21.44
CA TRP A 58 6.93 -8.55 20.31
C TRP A 58 5.87 -9.55 20.77
N ASP A 59 4.71 -9.51 20.13
CA ASP A 59 3.65 -10.50 20.33
C ASP A 59 4.04 -11.83 19.63
N PRO A 60 4.13 -12.95 20.37
CA PRO A 60 4.56 -14.23 19.82
C PRO A 60 3.56 -14.85 18.82
N LYS A 61 2.34 -14.32 18.70
CA LYS A 61 1.36 -14.76 17.69
C LYS A 61 1.62 -14.16 16.32
N ILE A 62 2.42 -13.09 16.23
CA ILE A 62 2.75 -12.44 14.97
C ILE A 62 3.86 -13.23 14.27
N THR A 63 3.54 -13.72 13.07
CA THR A 63 4.47 -14.47 12.22
C THR A 63 4.99 -13.66 11.03
N THR A 64 4.56 -12.41 10.87
CA THR A 64 5.04 -11.48 9.84
C THR A 64 6.19 -10.61 10.34
N PHE A 65 6.95 -10.03 9.42
CA PHE A 65 7.98 -9.03 9.75
C PHE A 65 7.36 -7.67 10.17
N PRO A 66 8.12 -6.79 10.85
CA PRO A 66 7.60 -5.59 11.50
C PRO A 66 7.28 -4.41 10.57
N GLY A 67 7.35 -4.58 9.24
CA GLY A 67 7.30 -3.48 8.27
C GLY A 67 6.04 -2.62 8.37
N LEU A 68 4.87 -3.24 8.60
CA LEU A 68 3.61 -2.53 8.80
C LEU A 68 3.65 -1.62 10.03
N TYR A 69 4.15 -2.14 11.16
CA TYR A 69 4.16 -1.44 12.44
C TYR A 69 5.18 -0.31 12.44
N LEU A 70 6.37 -0.54 11.86
CA LEU A 70 7.39 0.50 11.67
C LEU A 70 6.87 1.62 10.78
N CYS A 71 6.20 1.28 9.67
CA CYS A 71 5.60 2.26 8.77
C CYS A 71 4.59 3.15 9.52
N SER A 72 3.64 2.55 10.24
CA SER A 72 2.62 3.30 10.98
C SER A 72 3.19 4.10 12.16
N ALA A 73 4.17 3.56 12.89
CA ALA A 73 4.83 4.29 13.98
C ALA A 73 5.61 5.51 13.44
N LEU A 74 6.27 5.39 12.29
CA LEU A 74 6.93 6.54 11.63
C LEU A 74 5.92 7.60 11.18
N LEU A 75 4.78 7.19 10.62
CA LEU A 75 3.70 8.12 10.26
C LEU A 75 3.14 8.84 11.49
N ALA A 76 2.93 8.13 12.59
CA ALA A 76 2.46 8.70 13.84
C ALA A 76 3.48 9.66 14.46
N ALA A 77 4.77 9.31 14.43
CA ALA A 77 5.85 10.18 14.88
C ALA A 77 5.93 11.47 14.04
N ALA A 78 5.78 11.37 12.73
CA ALA A 78 5.74 12.52 11.83
C ALA A 78 4.52 13.41 12.05
N ALA A 79 3.38 12.84 12.47
CA ALA A 79 2.14 13.56 12.76
C ALA A 79 2.11 14.20 14.16
N ARG A 80 3.06 13.85 15.05
CA ARG A 80 3.11 14.33 16.45
C ARG A 80 3.01 15.86 16.63
N PRO A 81 3.56 16.72 15.75
CA PRO A 81 3.40 18.17 15.88
C PRO A 81 1.96 18.66 15.68
N LEU A 82 1.11 17.86 15.04
CA LEU A 82 -0.26 18.22 14.65
C LEU A 82 -1.32 17.47 15.45
N LEU A 83 -1.06 16.22 15.80
CA LEU A 83 -2.04 15.32 16.42
C LEU A 83 -1.41 14.49 17.54
N PRO A 84 -2.18 14.14 18.59
CA PRO A 84 -1.75 13.17 19.58
C PRO A 84 -1.39 11.83 18.94
N VAL A 85 -0.27 11.23 19.34
CA VAL A 85 0.15 9.91 18.85
C VAL A 85 -0.93 8.85 19.12
N SER A 86 -1.62 8.94 20.26
CA SER A 86 -2.72 8.04 20.60
C SER A 86 -3.89 8.10 19.63
N SER A 87 -4.19 9.28 19.06
CA SER A 87 -5.26 9.37 18.05
C SER A 87 -4.81 8.75 16.73
N VAL A 88 -3.56 8.96 16.32
CA VAL A 88 -3.02 8.44 15.04
C VAL A 88 -2.75 6.93 15.10
N CYS A 89 -2.47 6.37 16.28
CA CYS A 89 -2.28 4.92 16.49
C CYS A 89 -3.52 4.21 17.04
N SER A 90 -4.71 4.77 16.82
CA SER A 90 -5.98 4.06 17.05
C SER A 90 -6.38 3.21 15.84
N ALA A 91 -7.33 2.29 16.01
CA ALA A 91 -7.70 1.32 14.97
C ALA A 91 -8.08 1.98 13.62
N ALA A 92 -8.92 3.03 13.65
CA ALA A 92 -9.40 3.65 12.42
C ALA A 92 -8.28 4.32 11.59
N PRO A 93 -7.41 5.19 12.14
CA PRO A 93 -6.29 5.75 11.37
C PRO A 93 -5.26 4.72 10.94
N LEU A 94 -5.05 3.65 11.72
CA LEU A 94 -4.22 2.54 11.28
C LEU A 94 -4.82 1.85 10.04
N ARG A 95 -6.12 1.55 10.03
CA ARG A 95 -6.82 1.01 8.83
C ARG A 95 -6.70 1.94 7.62
N LEU A 96 -6.67 3.27 7.82
CA LEU A 96 -6.45 4.22 6.72
C LEU A 96 -5.09 4.06 6.04
N VAL A 97 -4.07 3.51 6.72
CA VAL A 97 -2.79 3.18 6.09
C VAL A 97 -2.98 2.17 4.95
N ASN A 98 -3.85 1.18 5.13
CA ASN A 98 -4.18 0.23 4.06
C ASN A 98 -5.05 0.86 2.97
N VAL A 99 -5.93 1.80 3.29
CA VAL A 99 -6.65 2.59 2.27
C VAL A 99 -5.66 3.36 1.38
N LEU A 100 -4.62 3.97 1.97
CA LEU A 100 -3.58 4.68 1.22
C LEU A 100 -2.75 3.73 0.34
N PHE A 101 -2.37 2.56 0.86
CA PHE A 101 -1.67 1.54 0.06
C PHE A 101 -2.56 0.93 -1.04
N GLY A 102 -3.87 0.81 -0.82
CA GLY A 102 -4.84 0.37 -1.83
C GLY A 102 -4.92 1.36 -2.99
N ALA A 103 -5.03 2.65 -2.71
CA ALA A 103 -4.96 3.71 -3.72
C ALA A 103 -3.60 3.73 -4.45
N GLY A 104 -2.50 3.53 -3.71
CA GLY A 104 -1.16 3.38 -4.29
C GLY A 104 -1.07 2.17 -5.23
N SER A 105 -1.67 1.04 -4.85
CA SER A 105 -1.71 -0.19 -5.65
C SER A 105 -2.49 0.01 -6.95
N LEU A 106 -3.64 0.68 -6.89
CA LEU A 106 -4.40 1.10 -8.08
C LEU A 106 -3.52 1.90 -9.06
N LEU A 107 -2.80 2.91 -8.56
CA LEU A 107 -1.91 3.73 -9.39
C LEU A 107 -0.76 2.92 -9.99
N MET A 108 -0.17 2.00 -9.23
CA MET A 108 0.92 1.15 -9.72
C MET A 108 0.42 0.15 -10.78
N LEU A 109 -0.73 -0.47 -10.55
CA LEU A 109 -1.40 -1.34 -11.52
C LEU A 109 -1.67 -0.60 -12.82
N GLN A 110 -2.26 0.61 -12.76
CA GLN A 110 -2.50 1.41 -13.95
C GLN A 110 -1.20 1.71 -14.70
N ARG A 111 -0.14 2.13 -13.99
CA ARG A 111 1.18 2.40 -14.61
C ARG A 111 1.77 1.17 -15.31
N LEU A 112 1.63 -0.01 -14.72
CA LEU A 112 2.15 -1.25 -15.28
C LEU A 112 1.33 -1.72 -16.48
N LEU A 113 0.00 -1.66 -16.39
CA LEU A 113 -0.91 -2.07 -17.45
C LEU A 113 -0.82 -1.13 -18.67
N SER A 114 -0.63 0.18 -18.47
CA SER A 114 -0.45 1.16 -19.57
C SER A 114 0.77 0.87 -20.46
N ARG A 115 1.71 0.03 -20.00
CA ARG A 115 2.83 -0.44 -20.85
C ARG A 115 2.41 -1.47 -21.89
N ARG A 116 1.26 -2.12 -21.71
CA ARG A 116 0.76 -3.20 -22.58
C ARG A 116 -0.55 -2.86 -23.27
N MET A 117 -1.25 -1.82 -22.84
CA MET A 117 -2.54 -1.42 -23.40
C MET A 117 -2.76 0.09 -23.32
N GLY A 118 -3.81 0.57 -24.00
CA GLY A 118 -4.21 1.97 -23.94
C GLY A 118 -4.56 2.41 -22.52
N SER A 119 -4.22 3.67 -22.20
CA SER A 119 -4.35 4.26 -20.86
C SER A 119 -5.73 4.11 -20.22
N GLY A 120 -6.80 4.33 -20.98
CA GLY A 120 -8.17 4.16 -20.47
C GLY A 120 -8.50 2.71 -20.11
N LYS A 121 -8.06 1.74 -20.94
CA LYS A 121 -8.23 0.31 -20.65
C LYS A 121 -7.40 -0.12 -19.44
N ALA A 122 -6.18 0.40 -19.32
CA ALA A 122 -5.31 0.16 -18.17
C ALA A 122 -5.93 0.70 -16.87
N ALA A 123 -6.50 1.91 -16.89
CA ALA A 123 -7.18 2.50 -15.74
C ALA A 123 -8.41 1.67 -15.32
N ALA A 124 -9.24 1.26 -16.28
CA ALA A 124 -10.41 0.41 -16.00
C ALA A 124 -10.01 -0.95 -15.42
N GLN A 125 -8.98 -1.61 -15.98
CA GLN A 125 -8.49 -2.88 -15.44
C GLN A 125 -7.84 -2.73 -14.06
N ALA A 126 -7.07 -1.66 -13.84
CA ALA A 126 -6.51 -1.37 -12.53
C ALA A 126 -7.62 -1.16 -11.48
N LEU A 127 -8.69 -0.45 -11.84
CA LEU A 127 -9.86 -0.28 -10.98
C LEU A 127 -10.50 -1.63 -10.66
N VAL A 128 -10.77 -2.47 -11.65
CA VAL A 128 -11.33 -3.82 -11.44
C VAL A 128 -10.45 -4.68 -10.51
N LEU A 129 -9.13 -4.67 -10.72
CA LEU A 129 -8.19 -5.42 -9.87
C LEU A 129 -8.14 -4.87 -8.44
N SER A 130 -8.21 -3.55 -8.26
CA SER A 130 -8.25 -2.92 -6.93
C SER A 130 -9.59 -3.14 -6.21
N LEU A 131 -10.66 -3.45 -6.93
CA LEU A 131 -11.97 -3.82 -6.39
C LEU A 131 -12.15 -5.34 -6.31
N TYR A 132 -11.12 -6.12 -6.66
CA TYR A 132 -11.19 -7.57 -6.56
C TYR A 132 -11.49 -7.96 -5.10
N PRO A 133 -12.45 -8.87 -4.85
CA PRO A 133 -13.04 -9.05 -3.51
C PRO A 133 -12.02 -9.20 -2.38
N VAL A 134 -10.96 -9.98 -2.61
CA VAL A 134 -9.90 -10.20 -1.61
C VAL A 134 -9.13 -8.92 -1.31
N HIS A 135 -8.70 -8.18 -2.34
CA HIS A 135 -7.94 -6.94 -2.12
C HIS A 135 -8.83 -5.84 -1.53
N PHE A 136 -10.06 -5.71 -2.02
CA PHE A 136 -11.04 -4.77 -1.49
C PHE A 136 -11.33 -5.04 -0.01
N PHE A 137 -11.55 -6.30 0.36
CA PHE A 137 -11.77 -6.70 1.75
C PHE A 137 -10.61 -6.27 2.67
N PHE A 138 -9.37 -6.62 2.32
CA PHE A 138 -8.19 -6.28 3.14
C PHE A 138 -7.81 -4.80 3.10
N THR A 139 -8.37 -4.00 2.18
CA THR A 139 -8.18 -2.53 2.16
C THR A 139 -8.72 -1.88 3.44
N PHE A 140 -9.72 -2.48 4.08
CA PHE A 140 -10.37 -1.95 5.28
C PHE A 140 -9.82 -2.50 6.61
N LEU A 141 -8.98 -3.52 6.57
CA LEU A 141 -8.38 -4.14 7.74
C LEU A 141 -6.92 -3.73 7.86
N TYR A 142 -6.41 -3.56 9.07
CA TYR A 142 -5.02 -3.23 9.33
C TYR A 142 -4.12 -4.46 9.22
N TYR A 143 -3.82 -4.83 7.97
CA TYR A 143 -3.14 -6.06 7.58
C TYR A 143 -1.89 -5.79 6.73
N THR A 144 -0.94 -6.72 6.73
CA THR A 144 0.32 -6.60 5.98
C THR A 144 0.17 -6.73 4.47
N ASP A 145 -0.90 -7.38 3.98
CA ASP A 145 -1.13 -7.74 2.58
C ASP A 145 -1.15 -6.55 1.62
N VAL A 146 -1.87 -5.47 1.98
CA VAL A 146 -2.12 -4.35 1.07
C VAL A 146 -0.86 -3.54 0.85
N GLY A 147 -0.13 -3.23 1.93
CA GLY A 147 1.19 -2.59 1.84
C GLY A 147 2.22 -3.48 1.15
N SER A 148 2.24 -4.78 1.46
CA SER A 148 3.08 -5.79 0.79
C SER A 148 2.91 -5.76 -0.74
N LEU A 149 1.66 -5.79 -1.21
CA LEU A 149 1.32 -5.74 -2.63
C LEU A 149 1.77 -4.42 -3.26
N PHE A 150 1.51 -3.28 -2.63
CA PHE A 150 1.95 -1.98 -3.13
C PHE A 150 3.47 -1.96 -3.38
N TRP A 151 4.26 -2.37 -2.38
CA TRP A 151 5.71 -2.38 -2.49
C TRP A 151 6.21 -3.39 -3.53
N ALA A 152 5.56 -4.55 -3.67
CA ALA A 152 5.88 -5.51 -4.74
C ALA A 152 5.63 -4.93 -6.14
N LEU A 153 4.50 -4.23 -6.33
CA LEU A 153 4.18 -3.56 -7.59
C LEU A 153 5.16 -2.42 -7.90
N LEU A 154 5.56 -1.65 -6.87
CA LEU A 154 6.58 -0.60 -7.01
C LEU A 154 7.94 -1.19 -7.39
N THR A 155 8.35 -2.28 -6.76
CA THR A 155 9.58 -3.02 -7.09
C THR A 155 9.55 -3.45 -8.56
N HIS A 156 8.45 -4.06 -9.01
CA HIS A 156 8.28 -4.47 -10.40
C HIS A 156 8.34 -3.27 -11.36
N HIS A 157 7.68 -2.16 -11.02
CA HIS A 157 7.73 -0.93 -11.82
C HIS A 157 9.16 -0.38 -11.97
N LEU A 158 9.95 -0.38 -10.90
CA LEU A 158 11.33 0.09 -10.88
C LEU A 158 12.29 -0.85 -11.61
N ALA A 159 12.11 -2.16 -11.45
CA ALA A 159 12.92 -3.20 -12.08
C ALA A 159 12.63 -3.37 -13.57
N THR A 160 11.45 -2.97 -14.06
CA THR A 160 11.13 -3.11 -15.48
C THR A 160 11.78 -1.99 -16.31
N PRO A 161 12.51 -2.28 -17.41
CA PRO A 161 13.08 -1.28 -18.30
C PRO A 161 12.03 -0.31 -18.88
N ILE A 162 12.50 0.86 -19.29
CA ILE A 162 11.70 1.87 -20.00
C ILE A 162 11.85 1.62 -21.51
N PRO A 163 10.83 1.92 -22.34
CA PRO A 163 10.95 1.83 -23.80
C PRO A 163 12.25 2.48 -24.32
N GLY A 164 12.96 1.79 -25.21
CA GLY A 164 14.24 2.24 -25.73
C GLY A 164 15.46 1.92 -24.85
N ARG A 165 15.29 1.24 -23.71
CA ARG A 165 16.41 0.73 -22.89
C ARG A 165 16.28 -0.77 -22.64
N ALA A 166 17.37 -1.50 -22.82
CA ALA A 166 17.44 -2.93 -22.53
C ALA A 166 17.42 -3.24 -21.02
N ARG A 167 17.96 -2.34 -20.18
CA ARG A 167 18.05 -2.52 -18.73
C ARG A 167 17.67 -1.24 -17.97
N PRO A 168 17.19 -1.34 -16.71
CA PRO A 168 17.01 -0.17 -15.84
C PRO A 168 18.34 0.50 -15.53
N SER A 169 18.32 1.79 -15.20
CA SER A 169 19.53 2.48 -14.72
C SER A 169 19.95 1.96 -13.35
N PRO A 170 21.24 2.05 -12.96
CA PRO A 170 21.71 1.61 -11.65
C PRO A 170 20.92 2.20 -10.48
N ARG A 171 20.55 3.48 -10.57
CA ARG A 171 19.68 4.14 -9.58
C ARG A 171 18.31 3.45 -9.45
N ARG A 172 17.67 3.08 -10.56
CA ARG A 172 16.38 2.37 -10.52
C ARG A 172 16.52 0.96 -9.97
N VAL A 173 17.63 0.29 -10.25
CA VAL A 173 17.95 -1.01 -9.64
C VAL A 173 18.11 -0.88 -8.13
N ALA A 174 18.86 0.12 -7.65
CA ALA A 174 19.01 0.37 -6.22
C ALA A 174 17.67 0.69 -5.54
N MET A 175 16.83 1.52 -6.17
CA MET A 175 15.49 1.81 -5.67
C MET A 175 14.57 0.57 -5.69
N ALA A 176 14.68 -0.28 -6.70
CA ALA A 176 13.93 -1.53 -6.77
C ALA A 176 14.35 -2.48 -5.64
N ALA A 177 15.65 -2.60 -5.37
CA ALA A 177 16.17 -3.40 -4.27
C ALA A 177 15.66 -2.88 -2.91
N ALA A 178 15.73 -1.56 -2.68
CA ALA A 178 15.20 -0.94 -1.46
C ALA A 178 13.69 -1.18 -1.31
N SER A 179 12.91 -0.97 -2.38
CA SER A 179 11.47 -1.27 -2.41
C SER A 179 11.17 -2.74 -2.14
N GLY A 180 11.99 -3.65 -2.67
CA GLY A 180 11.89 -5.09 -2.45
C GLY A 180 12.13 -5.46 -0.99
N LEU A 181 13.15 -4.88 -0.35
CA LEU A 181 13.41 -5.06 1.08
C LEU A 181 12.23 -4.59 1.94
N VAL A 182 11.60 -3.45 1.59
CA VAL A 182 10.39 -3.00 2.30
C VAL A 182 9.23 -3.95 2.07
N SER A 183 9.05 -4.46 0.84
CA SER A 183 8.03 -5.48 0.53
C SER A 183 8.22 -6.75 1.38
N ILE A 184 9.46 -7.22 1.53
CA ILE A 184 9.81 -8.35 2.39
C ILE A 184 9.52 -8.02 3.85
N ALA A 185 9.90 -6.83 4.33
CA ALA A 185 9.63 -6.40 5.71
C ALA A 185 8.13 -6.36 6.05
N PHE A 186 7.24 -6.20 5.07
CA PHE A 186 5.80 -6.39 5.27
C PHE A 186 5.42 -7.87 5.30
N ARG A 187 5.99 -8.69 4.40
CA ARG A 187 5.74 -10.14 4.35
C ARG A 187 6.96 -10.94 3.87
N GLN A 188 7.35 -11.92 4.68
CA GLN A 188 8.46 -12.85 4.40
C GLN A 188 8.27 -13.68 3.12
N THR A 189 7.03 -13.90 2.68
CA THR A 189 6.73 -14.65 1.45
C THR A 189 7.08 -13.91 0.16
N ASN A 190 7.52 -12.65 0.26
CA ASN A 190 8.00 -11.85 -0.87
C ASN A 190 9.51 -11.95 -1.10
N ALA A 191 10.22 -12.75 -0.28
CA ALA A 191 11.67 -12.94 -0.37
C ALA A 191 12.10 -13.79 -1.58
#